data_AF-N6UF59-F1
#
_entry.id   AF-N6UF59-F1
#
_cell.length_a   1.000
_cell.length_b   1.000
_cell.length_c   1.000
_cell.angle_alpha   90.00
_cell.angle_beta   90.00
_cell.angle_gamma   90.00
#
_symmetry.space_group_name_H-M   'P 1'
#
loop_
_entity.id
_entity.type
_entity.pdbx_description
1 polymer ?
#
loop_
_entity_poly.entity_id
_entity_poly.type
_entity_poly.pdbx_seq_one_letter_code
_entity_poly.pdbx_strand_id
1 'polypeptide(L)'
;MIKLLGLAIFSTCLATGAMAADATCKAQAADKKLAGAALTSFSNKCAKDAATSCDAQAAAKKLAGAAKTSFVKKCTADAVGG
;
A
#
# COMPACT_ATOMS: atom_id res chain seq x y z
N MET A 1 -15.87 10.47 33.17
CA MET A 1 -15.23 9.79 34.31
C MET A 1 -15.34 8.28 34.09
N ILE A 2 -14.33 7.50 34.52
CA ILE A 2 -13.98 6.10 34.12
C ILE A 2 -13.23 6.10 32.76
N LYS A 3 -11.92 5.88 32.62
CA LYS A 3 -10.86 5.02 33.21
C LYS A 3 -10.77 3.59 32.64
N LEU A 4 -10.37 3.50 31.37
CA LEU A 4 -9.55 2.43 30.79
C LEU A 4 -8.32 3.13 30.19
N LEU A 5 -7.16 3.22 30.84
CA LEU A 5 -6.13 2.18 30.93
C LEU A 5 -6.37 0.97 30.01
N GLY A 6 -5.81 1.05 28.81
CA GLY A 6 -5.80 -0.02 27.82
C GLY A 6 -4.99 0.40 26.60
N LEU A 7 -3.65 0.29 26.72
CA LEU A 7 -2.65 0.19 25.64
C LEU A 7 -3.10 0.68 24.25
N ALA A 8 -3.33 1.99 24.11
CA ALA A 8 -3.38 2.62 22.80
C ALA A 8 -1.96 3.10 22.50
N ILE A 9 -1.16 2.20 21.90
CA ILE A 9 0.10 2.57 21.26
C ILE A 9 -0.23 3.72 20.33
N PHE A 10 0.26 4.89 20.73
CA PHE A 10 0.23 6.13 20.00
C PHE A 10 1.05 5.91 18.71
N SER A 11 0.40 5.36 17.69
CA SER A 11 0.92 5.32 16.33
C SER A 11 0.02 6.16 15.43
N THR A 12 -0.25 7.38 15.89
CA THR A 12 -0.55 8.53 15.03
C THR A 12 0.71 8.85 14.22
N CYS A 13 1.05 7.99 13.26
CA CYS A 13 1.72 8.46 12.06
C CYS A 13 0.63 9.07 11.18
N LEU A 14 0.25 10.32 11.47
CA LEU A 14 -0.21 11.20 10.41
C LEU A 14 0.99 11.39 9.49
N ALA A 15 1.13 10.50 8.51
CA ALA A 15 1.98 10.74 7.37
C ALA A 15 1.27 11.81 6.53
N THR A 16 1.53 13.08 6.85
CA THR A 16 1.65 14.12 5.83
C THR A 16 2.88 13.77 4.99
N GLY A 17 2.75 12.72 4.18
CA GLY A 17 3.72 12.34 3.16
C GLY A 17 3.20 12.93 1.86
N ALA A 18 3.82 14.03 1.46
CA ALA A 18 3.74 14.55 0.11
C ALA A 18 3.73 13.39 -0.90
N MET A 19 2.91 13.52 -1.92
CA MET A 19 2.81 12.62 -3.05
C MET A 19 4.16 12.54 -3.77
N ALA A 20 5.08 11.74 -3.24
CA ALA A 20 6.23 11.25 -3.98
C ALA A 20 5.69 10.20 -4.93
N ALA A 21 5.39 10.65 -6.15
CA ALA A 21 5.21 9.77 -7.28
C ALA A 21 6.36 8.75 -7.28
N ASP A 22 6.01 7.47 -7.33
CA ASP A 22 6.91 6.33 -7.51
C ASP A 22 7.66 5.77 -6.27
N ALA A 23 7.28 6.11 -5.05
CA ALA A 23 7.76 5.32 -3.90
C ALA A 23 7.04 3.96 -3.85
N THR A 24 7.64 2.94 -4.46
CA THR A 24 7.12 1.56 -4.45
C THR A 24 6.96 1.00 -3.02
N CYS A 25 6.11 -0.01 -2.83
CA CYS A 25 5.92 -0.65 -1.52
C CYS A 25 7.24 -1.05 -0.85
N LYS A 26 8.21 -1.52 -1.64
CA LYS A 26 9.57 -1.83 -1.17
C LYS A 26 10.33 -0.57 -0.71
N ALA A 27 10.28 0.50 -1.48
CA ALA A 27 10.94 1.77 -1.12
C ALA A 27 10.34 2.38 0.16
N GLN A 28 9.01 2.36 0.30
CA GLN A 28 8.33 2.85 1.49
C GLN A 28 8.63 2.00 2.74
N ALA A 29 8.73 0.68 2.58
CA ALA A 29 9.11 -0.20 3.68
C ALA A 29 10.55 0.04 4.15
N ALA A 30 11.47 0.29 3.20
CA ALA A 30 12.88 0.57 3.47
C ALA A 30 13.08 1.95 4.12
N ASP A 31 12.37 2.98 3.63
CA ASP A 31 12.40 4.34 4.21
C ASP A 31 11.92 4.34 5.67
N LYS A 32 10.83 3.60 5.93
CA LYS A 32 10.29 3.40 7.28
C LYS A 32 11.11 2.45 8.15
N LYS A 33 12.22 1.90 7.64
CA LYS A 33 13.08 0.91 8.30
C LYS A 33 12.28 -0.23 8.93
N LEU A 34 11.19 -0.65 8.27
CA LEU A 34 10.35 -1.72 8.78
C LEU A 34 11.13 -3.03 8.73
N ALA A 35 11.06 -3.81 9.80
CA ALA A 35 11.69 -5.12 9.89
C ALA A 35 10.71 -6.13 10.52
N GLY A 36 10.98 -7.41 10.31
CA GLY A 36 10.19 -8.51 10.88
C GLY A 36 8.70 -8.42 10.56
N ALA A 37 7.85 -8.62 11.57
CA ALA A 37 6.39 -8.65 11.41
C ALA A 37 5.79 -7.34 10.86
N ALA A 38 6.42 -6.20 11.15
CA ALA A 38 5.97 -4.90 10.67
C ALA A 38 6.19 -4.74 9.16
N LEU A 39 7.34 -5.21 8.64
CA LEU A 39 7.61 -5.25 7.20
C LEU A 39 6.62 -6.17 6.50
N THR A 40 6.36 -7.36 7.04
CA THR A 40 5.41 -8.31 6.46
C THR A 40 4.00 -7.74 6.41
N SER A 41 3.53 -7.13 7.51
CA SER A 41 2.20 -6.52 7.56
C SER A 41 2.07 -5.36 6.59
N PHE A 42 3.08 -4.49 6.52
CA PHE A 42 3.12 -3.38 5.59
C PHE A 42 3.17 -3.84 4.14
N SER A 43 4.01 -4.82 3.81
CA SER A 43 4.13 -5.34 2.44
C SER A 43 2.84 -6.00 1.98
N ASN A 44 2.17 -6.77 2.84
CA ASN A 44 0.86 -7.35 2.54
C ASN A 44 -0.21 -6.27 2.32
N LYS A 45 -0.24 -5.27 3.21
CA LYS A 45 -1.19 -4.15 3.07
C LYS A 45 -0.93 -3.38 1.78
N CYS A 46 0.32 -3.05 1.49
CA CYS A 46 0.70 -2.29 0.31
C CYS A 46 0.42 -3.05 -0.99
N ALA A 47 0.68 -4.36 -1.05
CA ALA A 47 0.30 -5.17 -2.20
C ALA A 47 -1.22 -5.19 -2.44
N LYS A 48 -2.03 -5.22 -1.38
CA LYS A 48 -3.49 -5.13 -1.50
C LYS A 48 -3.96 -3.75 -1.95
N ASP A 49 -3.41 -2.69 -1.36
CA ASP A 49 -3.73 -1.31 -1.74
C ASP A 49 -3.34 -1.03 -3.21
N ALA A 50 -2.15 -1.50 -3.63
CA ALA A 50 -1.71 -1.47 -5.01
C ALA A 50 -2.69 -2.18 -5.93
N ALA A 51 -3.10 -3.41 -5.61
CA ALA A 51 -4.07 -4.15 -6.41
C ALA A 51 -5.42 -3.40 -6.54
N THR A 52 -5.94 -2.82 -5.45
CA THR A 52 -7.18 -2.03 -5.47
C THR A 52 -7.04 -0.74 -6.29
N SER A 53 -5.93 -0.01 -6.13
CA SER A 53 -5.65 1.21 -6.90
C SER A 53 -5.50 0.90 -8.39
N CYS A 54 -4.78 -0.18 -8.72
CA CYS A 54 -4.61 -0.65 -10.09
C CYS A 54 -5.94 -1.13 -10.72
N ASP A 55 -6.82 -1.76 -9.93
CA ASP A 55 -8.17 -2.14 -10.38
C ASP A 55 -9.03 -0.91 -10.68
N ALA A 56 -9.00 0.09 -9.80
CA ALA A 56 -9.70 1.36 -10.01
C ALA A 56 -9.17 2.10 -11.25
N GLN A 57 -7.85 2.11 -11.46
CA GLN A 57 -7.24 2.68 -12.67
C GLN A 57 -7.63 1.89 -13.94
N ALA A 58 -7.69 0.56 -13.86
CA ALA A 58 -8.16 -0.26 -14.97
C ALA A 58 -9.62 0.03 -15.31
N ALA A 59 -10.48 0.18 -14.29
CA ALA A 59 -11.88 0.54 -14.44
C ALA A 59 -12.06 1.95 -15.00
N ALA A 60 -11.27 2.92 -14.54
CA ALA A 60 -11.25 4.29 -15.08
C ALA A 60 -10.83 4.32 -16.55
N LYS A 61 -9.90 3.46 -16.94
CA LYS A 61 -9.49 3.23 -18.34
C LYS A 61 -10.46 2.35 -19.13
N LYS A 62 -11.58 1.91 -18.52
CA LYS A 62 -12.57 0.99 -19.10
C LYS A 62 -11.96 -0.30 -19.66
N LEU A 63 -10.86 -0.76 -19.06
CA LEU A 63 -10.25 -2.04 -19.42
C LEU A 63 -11.13 -3.17 -18.89
N ALA A 64 -11.39 -4.17 -19.74
CA ALA A 64 -12.16 -5.35 -19.40
C ALA A 64 -11.44 -6.64 -19.84
N GLY A 65 -11.87 -7.78 -19.31
CA GLY A 65 -11.34 -9.09 -19.67
C GLY A 65 -9.82 -9.20 -19.50
N ALA A 66 -9.14 -9.77 -20.49
CA ALA A 66 -7.69 -10.00 -20.46
C ALA A 66 -6.89 -8.69 -20.30
N ALA A 67 -7.34 -7.58 -20.91
CA ALA A 67 -6.66 -6.30 -20.83
C ALA A 67 -6.65 -5.73 -19.40
N LYS A 68 -7.77 -5.86 -18.68
CA LYS A 68 -7.86 -5.51 -17.25
C LYS A 68 -6.88 -6.34 -16.42
N THR A 69 -6.90 -7.66 -16.59
CA THR A 69 -6.04 -8.57 -15.82
C THR A 69 -4.55 -8.27 -16.04
N SER A 70 -4.13 -8.08 -17.29
CA SER A 70 -2.74 -7.75 -17.62
C SER A 70 -2.32 -6.40 -17.07
N PHE A 71 -3.19 -5.38 -17.17
CA PHE A 71 -2.93 -4.06 -16.60
C PHE A 71 -2.80 -4.12 -15.08
N VAL A 72 -3.76 -4.74 -14.39
CA VAL A 72 -3.73 -4.83 -12.92
C VAL A 72 -2.50 -5.60 -12.45
N LYS A 73 -2.14 -6.70 -13.13
CA LYS A 73 -0.90 -7.45 -12.82
C LYS A 73 0.35 -6.58 -12.98
N LYS A 74 0.50 -5.89 -14.12
CA LYS A 74 1.65 -5.02 -14.37
C LYS A 74 1.71 -3.86 -13.38
N CYS A 75 0.61 -3.15 -13.21
CA CYS A 75 0.49 -2.03 -12.28
C CYS A 75 0.79 -2.44 -10.84
N THR A 76 0.31 -3.60 -10.39
CA THR A 76 0.59 -4.08 -9.03
C THR A 76 2.06 -4.43 -8.87
N ALA A 77 2.69 -5.06 -9.88
CA ALA A 77 4.12 -5.36 -9.89
C ALA A 77 4.98 -4.09 -9.81
N ASP A 78 4.71 -3.10 -10.67
CA ASP A 78 5.38 -1.80 -10.64
C ASP A 78 5.18 -1.10 -9.28
N ALA A 79 3.96 -1.10 -8.74
CA ALA A 79 3.66 -0.48 -7.45
C ALA A 79 4.38 -1.14 -6.25
N VAL A 80 4.66 -2.46 -6.31
CA VAL A 80 5.44 -3.13 -5.26
C VAL A 80 6.96 -3.03 -5.46
N GLY A 81 7.42 -2.60 -6.63
CA GLY A 81 8.84 -2.47 -7.00
C GLY A 81 9.41 -3.72 -7.65
N GLY A 82 8.61 -4.35 -8.52
CA GLY A 82 9.00 -5.46 -9.39
C GLY A 82 9.52 -5.02 -10.76
#